data_AF-A0A1I6PEQ4-F1
#
_entry.id   AF-A0A1I6PEQ4-F1
#
_cell.length_a   1.000
_cell.length_b   1.000
_cell.length_c   1.000
_cell.angle_alpha   90.00
_cell.angle_beta   90.00
_cell.angle_gamma   90.00
#
_symmetry.space_group_name_H-M   'P 1'
#
loop_
_entity.id
_entity.type
_entity.pdbx_description
1 polymer ?
#
loop_
_entity_poly.entity_id
_entity_poly.type
_entity_poly.pdbx_seq_one_letter_code
_entity_poly.pdbx_strand_id
1 'polypeptide(L)'
;MPTPSESTRLSLEQRLGAHARTAWPQLARLHVRHRGAFAYVAAEPVGGERVELMRLRYGGTADRWGFALRSAGSGRYERSLLPTGGFAGTPEDAFDCACRLHLTTPAARGAGPSEPIDWQALADSIGARPESSGDRIARQAIAALLGDEAIRGAVDWYVEGRPASEHARSVLSLLRPEAARSRCLEMYRTEPDPERRRHAVELLRVVATADDLPLVGEFLADADPAIQLWGIGVLDQLLYRGLADADDAEPHLRAAEHHPNPQVREKHTHLRDFLASQECRG
;
A
#
# COMPACT_ATOMS: atom_id res chain seq x y z
N MET A 1 -21.46 29.97 22.13
CA MET A 1 -21.54 28.61 21.55
C MET A 1 -22.60 27.82 22.29
N PRO A 2 -23.37 26.93 21.64
CA PRO A 2 -24.40 26.16 22.34
C PRO A 2 -23.73 25.24 23.36
N THR A 3 -24.29 25.21 24.56
CA THR A 3 -23.89 24.27 25.62
C THR A 3 -24.86 23.09 25.56
N PRO A 4 -24.37 21.84 25.53
CA PRO A 4 -25.25 20.67 25.51
C PRO A 4 -26.06 20.63 26.81
N SER A 5 -27.35 20.30 26.69
CA SER A 5 -28.22 20.03 27.83
C SER A 5 -27.73 18.80 28.59
N GLU A 6 -28.22 18.61 29.81
CA GLU A 6 -27.88 17.43 30.62
C GLU A 6 -28.28 16.13 29.91
N SER A 7 -29.46 16.08 29.30
CA SER A 7 -29.91 14.95 28.48
C SER A 7 -28.95 14.66 27.32
N THR A 8 -28.46 15.69 26.62
CA THR A 8 -27.47 15.51 25.54
C THR A 8 -26.13 14.99 26.06
N ARG A 9 -25.68 15.42 27.25
CA ARG A 9 -24.45 14.90 27.88
C ARG A 9 -24.61 13.43 28.24
N LEU A 10 -25.72 13.08 28.89
CA LEU A 10 -26.01 11.69 29.27
C LEU A 10 -26.13 10.78 28.03
N SER A 11 -26.80 11.25 26.98
CA SER A 11 -26.89 10.53 25.71
C SER A 11 -25.52 10.29 25.08
N LEU A 12 -24.62 11.29 25.10
CA LEU A 12 -23.25 11.13 24.61
C LEU A 12 -22.50 10.03 25.39
N GLU A 13 -22.56 10.07 26.72
CA GLU A 13 -21.89 9.08 27.57
C GLU A 13 -22.42 7.66 27.34
N GLN A 14 -23.75 7.50 27.22
CA GLN A 14 -24.38 6.21 26.93
C GLN A 14 -23.98 5.66 25.57
N ARG A 15 -23.99 6.50 24.53
CA ARG A 15 -23.61 6.12 23.16
C ARG A 15 -22.16 5.69 23.08
N LEU A 16 -21.24 6.50 23.59
CA LEU A 16 -19.82 6.16 23.61
C LEU A 16 -19.55 4.90 24.45
N GLY A 17 -20.20 4.76 25.60
CA GLY A 17 -20.06 3.58 26.44
C GLY A 17 -20.60 2.30 25.79
N ALA A 18 -21.74 2.38 25.09
CA ALA A 18 -22.29 1.25 24.35
C ALA A 18 -21.39 0.85 23.18
N HIS A 19 -20.95 1.83 22.39
CA HIS A 19 -20.07 1.61 21.24
C HIS A 19 -18.69 1.06 21.64
N ALA A 20 -18.11 1.57 22.74
CA ALA A 20 -16.85 1.04 23.26
C ALA A 20 -16.95 -0.45 23.62
N ARG A 21 -18.05 -0.89 24.24
CA ARG A 21 -18.24 -2.30 24.61
C ARG A 21 -18.35 -3.23 23.40
N THR A 22 -18.93 -2.76 22.30
CA THR A 22 -19.18 -3.58 21.11
C THR A 22 -18.01 -3.55 20.13
N ALA A 23 -17.44 -2.37 19.86
CA ALA A 23 -16.40 -2.18 18.86
C ALA A 23 -14.96 -2.22 19.41
N TRP A 24 -14.79 -2.01 20.73
CA TRP A 24 -13.48 -1.88 21.38
C TRP A 24 -13.38 -2.70 22.68
N PRO A 25 -13.57 -4.04 22.64
CA PRO A 25 -13.60 -4.90 23.82
C PRO A 25 -12.31 -4.88 24.67
N GLN A 26 -11.20 -4.41 24.10
CA GLN A 26 -9.92 -4.20 24.80
C GLN A 26 -9.92 -2.98 25.74
N LEU A 27 -10.98 -2.18 25.80
CA LEU A 27 -11.12 -1.06 26.72
C LEU A 27 -11.79 -1.51 28.03
N ALA A 28 -11.08 -1.34 29.14
CA ALA A 28 -11.60 -1.62 30.47
C ALA A 28 -12.58 -0.53 30.94
N ARG A 29 -12.29 0.74 30.65
CA ARG A 29 -13.12 1.87 31.11
C ARG A 29 -13.04 3.07 30.18
N LEU A 30 -14.16 3.78 30.06
CA LEU A 30 -14.25 5.08 29.41
C LEU A 30 -14.46 6.18 30.45
N HIS A 31 -13.79 7.32 30.26
CA HIS A 31 -13.91 8.51 31.08
C HIS A 31 -14.34 9.69 30.22
N VAL A 32 -15.52 10.23 30.48
CA VAL A 32 -16.05 11.42 29.79
C VAL A 32 -16.16 12.55 30.80
N ARG A 33 -15.55 13.69 30.49
CA ARG A 33 -15.61 14.90 31.32
C ARG A 33 -16.16 16.07 30.52
N HIS A 34 -17.23 16.68 31.02
CA HIS A 34 -17.85 17.84 30.38
C HIS A 34 -17.30 19.17 30.91
N ARG A 35 -17.06 20.13 30.02
CA ARG A 35 -16.71 21.53 30.37
C ARG A 35 -17.27 22.49 29.31
N GLY A 36 -18.32 23.23 29.66
CA GLY A 36 -19.02 24.13 28.74
C GLY A 36 -19.54 23.37 27.52
N ALA A 37 -19.19 23.84 26.32
CA ALA A 37 -19.56 23.22 25.05
C ALA A 37 -18.74 21.95 24.68
N PHE A 38 -17.84 21.50 25.55
CA PHE A 38 -16.89 20.44 25.24
C PHE A 38 -17.08 19.20 26.10
N ALA A 39 -16.81 18.03 25.52
CA ALA A 39 -16.63 16.77 26.22
C ALA A 39 -15.19 16.26 25.95
N TYR A 40 -14.49 15.88 27.00
CA TYR A 40 -13.13 15.33 26.96
C TYR A 40 -13.23 13.84 27.23
N VAL A 41 -12.72 13.03 26.30
CA VAL A 41 -12.86 11.58 26.32
C VAL A 41 -11.49 10.95 26.48
N ALA A 42 -11.35 10.09 27.48
CA ALA A 42 -10.17 9.27 27.73
C ALA A 42 -10.60 7.81 27.93
N ALA A 43 -9.71 6.87 27.66
CA ALA A 43 -9.97 5.45 27.85
C ALA A 43 -8.83 4.76 28.60
N GLU A 44 -9.17 3.71 29.33
CA GLU A 44 -8.23 2.81 30.01
C GLU A 44 -8.27 1.46 29.27
N PRO A 45 -7.19 1.09 28.56
CA PRO A 45 -7.06 -0.25 27.99
C PRO A 45 -6.91 -1.30 29.09
N VAL A 46 -7.31 -2.54 28.82
CA VAL A 46 -7.06 -3.67 29.74
C VAL A 46 -5.55 -3.85 29.93
N GLY A 47 -5.08 -3.69 31.17
CA GLY A 47 -3.66 -3.79 31.53
C GLY A 47 -2.79 -2.60 31.10
N GLY A 48 -3.39 -1.49 30.69
CA GLY A 48 -2.67 -0.27 30.26
C GLY A 48 -3.00 0.96 31.11
N GLU A 49 -2.20 2.01 30.93
CA GLU A 49 -2.48 3.32 31.53
C GLU A 49 -3.59 4.06 30.78
N ARG A 50 -4.19 5.03 31.47
CA ARG A 50 -5.22 5.90 30.90
C ARG A 50 -4.66 6.74 29.75
N VAL A 51 -5.31 6.67 28.60
CA VAL A 51 -4.98 7.43 27.40
C VAL A 51 -6.03 8.51 27.15
N GLU A 52 -5.61 9.76 27.03
CA GLU A 52 -6.47 10.84 26.54
C GLU A 52 -6.65 10.72 25.03
N LEU A 53 -7.89 10.60 24.57
CA LEU A 53 -8.19 10.28 23.17
C LEU A 53 -8.58 11.52 22.37
N MET A 54 -9.64 12.20 22.81
CA MET A 54 -10.25 13.26 22.00
C MET A 54 -11.02 14.28 22.83
N ARG A 55 -11.28 15.43 22.21
CA ARG A 55 -12.22 16.43 22.69
C ARG A 55 -13.29 16.66 21.64
N LEU A 56 -14.54 16.42 22.04
CA LEU A 56 -15.71 16.70 21.25
C LEU A 56 -16.26 18.09 21.58
N ARG A 57 -16.65 18.85 20.55
CA ARG A 57 -17.30 20.16 20.68
C ARG A 57 -18.74 20.05 20.21
N TYR A 58 -19.71 20.39 21.05
CA TYR A 58 -21.12 20.32 20.69
C TYR A 58 -21.43 21.22 19.48
N GLY A 59 -22.04 20.62 18.44
CA GLY A 59 -22.38 21.27 17.18
C GLY A 59 -23.82 21.75 17.08
N GLY A 60 -24.63 21.58 18.12
CA GLY A 60 -26.04 22.01 18.17
C GLY A 60 -27.06 20.86 18.09
N THR A 61 -26.63 19.64 17.73
CA THR A 61 -27.45 18.43 17.72
C THR A 61 -26.70 17.26 18.36
N ALA A 62 -27.43 16.25 18.83
CA ALA A 62 -26.85 15.07 19.48
C ALA A 62 -25.88 14.28 18.56
N ASP A 63 -26.07 14.34 17.24
CA ASP A 63 -25.27 13.62 16.24
C ASP A 63 -24.16 14.45 15.60
N ARG A 64 -23.97 15.71 16.01
CA ARG A 64 -22.98 16.59 15.38
C ARG A 64 -22.01 17.15 16.41
N TRP A 65 -20.82 16.59 16.45
CA TRP A 65 -19.74 17.00 17.33
C TRP A 65 -18.50 17.36 16.53
N GLY A 66 -17.96 18.55 16.76
CA GLY A 66 -16.65 18.94 16.24
C GLY A 66 -15.56 18.09 16.90
N PHE A 67 -14.69 17.51 16.08
CA PHE A 67 -13.68 16.55 16.51
C PHE A 67 -12.32 17.21 16.69
N ALA A 68 -11.66 16.88 17.80
CA ALA A 68 -10.27 17.23 18.03
C ALA A 68 -9.54 16.06 18.69
N LEU A 69 -8.46 15.58 18.06
CA LEU A 69 -7.63 14.49 18.58
C LEU A 69 -6.64 15.02 19.62
N ARG A 70 -6.28 14.20 20.61
CA ARG A 70 -5.16 14.49 21.51
C ARG A 70 -3.85 14.20 20.79
N SER A 71 -3.03 15.22 20.54
CA SER A 71 -1.70 15.02 19.97
C SER A 71 -0.76 14.41 21.00
N ALA A 72 -0.08 13.30 20.64
CA ALA A 72 0.91 12.64 21.48
C ALA A 72 2.17 13.52 21.70
N GLY A 73 2.56 14.31 20.71
CA GLY A 73 3.75 15.16 20.79
C GLY A 73 3.53 16.46 21.56
N SER A 74 2.42 17.16 21.29
CA SER A 74 2.15 18.47 21.90
C SER A 74 1.36 18.39 23.21
N GLY A 75 0.71 17.26 23.49
CA GLY A 75 -0.23 17.12 24.60
C GLY A 75 -1.40 18.11 24.49
N ARG A 76 -1.79 18.52 23.29
CA ARG A 76 -2.93 19.44 23.04
C ARG A 76 -4.04 18.74 22.28
N TYR A 77 -5.26 19.29 22.37
CA TYR A 77 -6.38 18.84 21.55
C TYR A 77 -6.45 19.68 20.27
N GLU A 78 -6.15 19.04 19.15
CA GLU A 78 -6.03 19.69 17.84
C GLU A 78 -7.22 19.29 16.96
N ARG A 79 -7.80 20.24 16.24
CA ARG A 79 -8.96 19.98 15.37
C ARG A 79 -8.53 19.03 14.26
N SER A 80 -9.27 17.93 14.06
CA SER A 80 -8.88 16.84 13.16
C SER A 80 -10.02 16.46 12.21
N LEU A 81 -9.65 15.85 11.08
CA LEU A 81 -10.60 15.27 10.13
C LEU A 81 -11.02 13.87 10.59
N LEU A 82 -12.30 13.57 10.43
CA LEU A 82 -12.81 12.21 10.49
C LEU A 82 -12.52 11.49 9.16
N PRO A 83 -12.54 10.14 9.12
CA PRO A 83 -12.44 9.38 7.88
C PRO A 83 -13.49 9.75 6.82
N THR A 84 -14.60 10.35 7.23
CA THR A 84 -15.65 10.89 6.35
C THR A 84 -15.24 12.19 5.64
N GLY A 85 -14.06 12.75 5.93
CA GLY A 85 -13.57 14.01 5.35
C GLY A 85 -14.09 15.28 6.05
N GLY A 86 -14.95 15.14 7.08
CA GLY A 86 -15.49 16.25 7.86
C GLY A 86 -14.73 16.53 9.15
N PHE A 87 -14.76 17.79 9.63
CA PHE A 87 -14.26 18.17 10.96
C PHE A 87 -15.27 17.94 12.10
N ALA A 88 -16.44 17.41 11.76
CA ALA A 88 -17.50 17.08 12.70
C ALA A 88 -18.28 15.87 12.18
N GLY A 89 -18.80 15.08 13.09
CA GLY A 89 -19.59 13.89 12.77
C GLY A 89 -20.27 13.35 14.02
N THR A 90 -20.66 12.08 13.96
CA THR A 90 -21.24 11.38 15.12
C THR A 90 -20.18 11.17 16.20
N PRO A 91 -20.58 11.07 17.48
CA PRO A 91 -19.62 10.77 18.54
C PRO A 91 -18.95 9.40 18.37
N GLU A 92 -19.62 8.41 17.78
CA GLU A 92 -19.08 7.09 17.48
C GLU A 92 -18.00 7.14 16.40
N ASP A 93 -18.23 7.86 15.29
CA ASP A 93 -17.21 8.03 14.23
C ASP A 93 -15.93 8.67 14.78
N ALA A 94 -16.11 9.69 15.63
CA ALA A 94 -15.01 10.36 16.29
C ALA A 94 -14.26 9.43 17.26
N PHE A 95 -15.00 8.59 17.99
CA PHE A 95 -14.43 7.63 18.93
C PHE A 95 -13.63 6.54 18.22
N ASP A 96 -14.15 5.97 17.13
CA ASP A 96 -13.45 4.97 16.32
C ASP A 96 -12.19 5.55 15.70
N CYS A 97 -12.27 6.77 15.17
CA CYS A 97 -11.11 7.49 14.65
C CYS A 97 -10.01 7.63 15.72
N ALA A 98 -10.37 8.11 16.91
CA ALA A 98 -9.41 8.31 17.99
C ALA A 98 -8.81 6.99 18.51
N CYS A 99 -9.63 5.95 18.67
CA CYS A 99 -9.16 4.65 19.15
C CYS A 99 -8.23 3.97 18.15
N ARG A 100 -8.49 4.04 16.84
CA ARG A 100 -7.56 3.51 15.82
C ARG A 100 -6.19 4.18 15.88
N LEU A 101 -6.19 5.51 16.02
CA LEU A 101 -4.95 6.28 16.06
C LEU A 101 -4.14 6.02 17.35
N HIS A 102 -4.80 5.94 18.51
CA HIS A 102 -4.11 5.79 19.79
C HIS A 102 -3.86 4.34 20.25
N LEU A 103 -4.71 3.40 19.83
CA LEU A 103 -4.76 2.05 20.44
C LEU A 103 -4.44 0.92 19.48
N THR A 104 -4.68 1.06 18.17
CA THR A 104 -4.40 -0.03 17.20
C THR A 104 -3.14 0.17 16.38
N THR A 105 -2.54 1.36 16.40
CA THR A 105 -1.38 1.66 15.55
C THR A 105 -0.09 1.29 16.31
N PRO A 106 0.65 0.23 15.92
CA PRO A 106 1.92 -0.12 16.57
C PRO A 106 3.02 0.92 16.30
N ALA A 107 2.81 1.81 15.32
CA ALA A 107 3.79 2.80 14.85
C ALA A 107 3.61 4.23 15.42
N ALA A 108 2.60 4.51 16.25
CA ALA A 108 2.31 5.87 16.72
C ALA A 108 2.64 6.12 18.20
N ARG A 109 3.34 5.20 18.87
CA ARG A 109 3.98 5.45 20.18
C ARG A 109 5.49 5.54 19.95
N GLY A 110 5.95 6.69 19.47
CA GLY A 110 7.39 6.95 19.32
C GLY A 110 7.78 7.97 18.25
N ALA A 111 6.89 8.37 17.34
CA ALA A 111 7.20 9.44 16.41
C ALA A 111 7.13 10.79 17.14
N GLY A 112 8.28 11.25 17.65
CA GLY A 112 8.63 12.67 17.57
C GLY A 112 8.59 13.13 16.10
N PRO A 113 9.10 14.32 15.73
CA PRO A 113 9.38 14.55 14.32
C PRO A 113 10.21 13.35 13.85
N SER A 114 9.72 12.58 12.87
CA SER A 114 10.53 11.56 12.21
C SER A 114 11.84 12.23 11.87
N GLU A 115 12.96 11.65 12.30
CA GLU A 115 14.27 12.20 11.99
C GLU A 115 14.29 12.53 10.49
N PRO A 116 14.69 13.76 10.10
CA PRO A 116 14.66 14.13 8.70
C PRO A 116 15.45 13.10 7.91
N ILE A 117 14.92 12.70 6.74
CA ILE A 117 15.59 11.74 5.87
C ILE A 117 16.99 12.27 5.58
N ASP A 118 18.00 11.47 5.93
CA ASP A 118 19.37 11.71 5.50
C ASP A 118 19.49 11.34 4.02
N TRP A 119 19.23 12.33 3.16
CA TRP A 119 19.28 12.15 1.71
C TRP A 119 20.67 11.81 1.19
N GLN A 120 21.73 12.19 1.92
CA GLN A 120 23.10 11.86 1.54
C GLN A 120 23.37 10.38 1.80
N ALA A 121 23.05 9.89 3.00
CA ALA A 121 23.17 8.46 3.32
C ALA A 121 22.29 7.59 2.40
N LEU A 122 21.09 8.07 2.06
CA LEU A 122 20.20 7.39 1.11
C LEU A 122 20.82 7.31 -0.29
N ALA A 123 21.37 8.41 -0.81
CA ALA A 123 22.06 8.42 -2.11
C ALA A 123 23.23 7.42 -2.13
N ASP A 124 24.03 7.40 -1.07
CA ASP A 124 25.17 6.48 -0.93
C ASP A 124 24.69 5.00 -0.95
N SER A 125 23.61 4.68 -0.22
CA SER A 125 23.05 3.33 -0.14
C SER A 125 22.54 2.78 -1.49
N ILE A 126 22.07 3.65 -2.38
CA ILE A 126 21.59 3.27 -3.72
C ILE A 126 22.68 3.43 -4.80
N GLY A 127 23.91 3.81 -4.39
CA GLY A 127 25.02 4.06 -5.31
C GLY A 127 24.80 5.26 -6.24
N ALA A 128 23.95 6.20 -5.86
CA ALA A 128 23.69 7.42 -6.63
C ALA A 128 24.64 8.54 -6.21
N ARG A 129 25.08 9.35 -7.17
CA ARG A 129 25.79 10.60 -6.83
C ARG A 129 24.79 11.63 -6.30
N PRO A 130 25.15 12.52 -5.36
CA PRO A 130 24.23 13.51 -4.79
C PRO A 130 23.54 14.41 -5.82
N GLU A 131 24.20 14.70 -6.93
CA GLU A 131 23.69 15.51 -8.04
C GLU A 131 22.81 14.73 -9.03
N SER A 132 22.70 13.41 -8.88
CA SER A 132 21.91 12.55 -9.77
C SER A 132 20.43 12.74 -9.53
N SER A 133 19.65 12.85 -10.61
CA SER A 133 18.19 12.99 -10.55
C SER A 133 17.52 12.19 -11.66
N GLY A 134 16.19 12.14 -11.62
CA GLY A 134 15.36 11.43 -12.60
C GLY A 134 14.64 10.22 -12.03
N ASP A 135 13.67 9.71 -12.78
CA ASP A 135 12.71 8.73 -12.29
C ASP A 135 13.36 7.43 -11.78
N ARG A 136 14.47 7.00 -12.38
CA ARG A 136 15.20 5.80 -11.93
C ARG A 136 15.74 5.98 -10.50
N ILE A 137 16.41 7.10 -10.24
CA ILE A 137 16.95 7.42 -8.91
C ILE A 137 15.82 7.60 -7.91
N ALA A 138 14.74 8.28 -8.29
CA ALA A 138 13.57 8.45 -7.42
C ALA A 138 12.95 7.11 -7.03
N ARG A 139 12.77 6.19 -7.99
CA ARG A 139 12.24 4.85 -7.72
C ARG A 139 13.14 4.03 -6.80
N GLN A 140 14.46 4.06 -7.02
CA GLN A 140 15.43 3.38 -6.17
C GLN A 140 15.45 3.96 -4.75
N ALA A 141 15.42 5.29 -4.61
CA ALA A 141 15.36 5.96 -3.31
C ALA A 141 14.09 5.60 -2.54
N ILE A 142 12.92 5.62 -3.20
CA ILE A 142 11.65 5.22 -2.56
C ILE A 142 11.69 3.74 -2.17
N ALA A 143 12.21 2.86 -3.02
CA ALA A 143 12.35 1.44 -2.68
C ALA A 143 13.27 1.23 -1.47
N ALA A 144 14.41 1.93 -1.40
CA ALA A 144 15.33 1.86 -0.27
C ALA A 144 14.70 2.37 1.04
N LEU A 145 13.87 3.42 0.97
CA LEU A 145 13.10 3.92 2.13
C LEU A 145 12.03 2.93 2.62
N LEU A 146 11.43 2.15 1.72
CA LEU A 146 10.48 1.09 2.08
C LEU A 146 11.20 -0.13 2.69
N GLY A 147 12.39 -0.44 2.18
CA GLY A 147 13.20 -1.58 2.60
C GLY A 147 12.81 -2.89 1.93
N ASP A 148 13.81 -3.74 1.71
CA ASP A 148 13.66 -4.99 0.94
C ASP A 148 12.66 -5.96 1.57
N GLU A 149 12.63 -6.10 2.90
CA GLU A 149 11.68 -6.97 3.59
C GLU A 149 10.22 -6.54 3.36
N ALA A 150 9.94 -5.24 3.40
CA ALA A 150 8.60 -4.73 3.12
C ALA A 150 8.20 -4.97 1.66
N ILE A 151 9.15 -4.79 0.73
CA ILE A 151 8.96 -5.04 -0.69
C ILE A 151 8.69 -6.53 -0.97
N ARG A 152 9.48 -7.42 -0.36
CA ARG A 152 9.30 -8.88 -0.48
C ARG A 152 7.98 -9.33 0.13
N GLY A 153 7.62 -8.80 1.30
CA GLY A 153 6.31 -9.03 1.91
C GLY A 153 5.14 -8.55 1.04
N ALA A 154 5.33 -7.48 0.26
CA ALA A 154 4.32 -7.02 -0.71
C ALA A 154 4.16 -7.98 -1.90
N VAL A 155 5.24 -8.61 -2.36
CA VAL A 155 5.18 -9.71 -3.35
C VAL A 155 4.41 -10.89 -2.79
N ASP A 156 4.74 -11.34 -1.58
CA ASP A 156 4.03 -12.46 -0.93
C ASP A 156 2.54 -12.14 -0.74
N TRP A 157 2.22 -10.90 -0.31
CA TRP A 157 0.85 -10.42 -0.17
C TRP A 157 0.06 -10.47 -1.50
N TYR A 158 0.73 -10.12 -2.60
CA TYR A 158 0.16 -10.20 -3.93
C TYR A 158 -0.11 -11.66 -4.34
N VAL A 159 0.91 -12.51 -4.24
CA VAL A 159 0.87 -13.91 -4.69
C VAL A 159 -0.16 -14.73 -3.90
N GLU A 160 -0.34 -14.43 -2.62
CA GLU A 160 -1.37 -15.04 -1.78
C GLU A 160 -2.79 -14.55 -2.07
N GLY A 161 -2.97 -13.56 -2.95
CA GLY A 161 -4.30 -13.03 -3.31
C GLY A 161 -5.00 -12.30 -2.17
N ARG A 162 -4.24 -11.70 -1.24
CA ARG A 162 -4.79 -11.01 -0.08
C ARG A 162 -5.54 -9.72 -0.49
N PRO A 163 -6.50 -9.23 0.32
CA PRO A 163 -7.20 -7.96 0.05
C PRO A 163 -6.22 -6.82 -0.23
N ALA A 164 -6.56 -5.98 -1.22
CA ALA A 164 -5.72 -4.89 -1.71
C ALA A 164 -4.38 -5.31 -2.36
N SER A 165 -4.23 -6.57 -2.78
CA SER A 165 -3.08 -7.05 -3.58
C SER A 165 -2.80 -6.17 -4.81
N GLU A 166 -3.82 -5.69 -5.52
CA GLU A 166 -3.65 -4.80 -6.68
C GLU A 166 -3.02 -3.44 -6.32
N HIS A 167 -3.15 -2.97 -5.07
CA HIS A 167 -2.44 -1.78 -4.61
C HIS A 167 -0.96 -2.07 -4.43
N ALA A 168 -0.63 -3.21 -3.81
CA ALA A 168 0.75 -3.68 -3.70
C ALA A 168 1.38 -3.83 -5.09
N ARG A 169 0.69 -4.50 -6.02
CA ARG A 169 1.09 -4.63 -7.42
C ARG A 169 1.33 -3.28 -8.09
N SER A 170 0.44 -2.31 -7.90
CA SER A 170 0.57 -0.98 -8.52
C SER A 170 1.82 -0.25 -8.03
N VAL A 171 2.11 -0.32 -6.72
CA VAL A 171 3.33 0.23 -6.14
C VAL A 171 4.57 -0.48 -6.68
N LEU A 172 4.56 -1.82 -6.69
CA LEU A 172 5.67 -2.61 -7.20
C LEU A 172 5.93 -2.36 -8.70
N SER A 173 4.89 -2.28 -9.52
CA SER A 173 4.99 -1.94 -10.96
C SER A 173 5.52 -0.54 -11.21
N LEU A 174 5.18 0.43 -10.33
CA LEU A 174 5.70 1.79 -10.42
C LEU A 174 7.18 1.82 -10.06
N LEU A 175 7.57 1.21 -8.93
CA LEU A 175 8.92 1.29 -8.39
C LEU A 175 9.91 0.35 -9.10
N ARG A 176 9.45 -0.83 -9.53
CA ARG A 176 10.25 -1.94 -10.09
C ARG A 176 11.49 -2.25 -9.26
N PRO A 177 11.34 -2.53 -7.95
CA PRO A 177 12.49 -2.76 -7.08
C PRO A 177 13.11 -4.13 -7.34
N GLU A 178 14.45 -4.20 -7.25
CA GLU A 178 15.20 -5.45 -7.44
C GLU A 178 14.75 -6.54 -6.45
N ALA A 179 14.44 -6.16 -5.19
CA ALA A 179 13.96 -7.10 -4.20
C ALA A 179 12.64 -7.79 -4.58
N ALA A 180 11.73 -7.09 -5.29
CA ALA A 180 10.48 -7.69 -5.77
C ALA A 180 10.74 -8.64 -6.94
N ARG A 181 11.55 -8.20 -7.91
CA ARG A 181 11.98 -9.01 -9.05
C ARG A 181 12.65 -10.31 -8.57
N SER A 182 13.63 -10.19 -7.68
CA SER A 182 14.34 -11.31 -7.07
C SER A 182 13.39 -12.25 -6.31
N ARG A 183 12.41 -11.72 -5.56
CA ARG A 183 11.41 -12.55 -4.87
C ARG A 183 10.50 -13.31 -5.83
N CYS A 184 10.01 -12.66 -6.91
CA CYS A 184 9.23 -13.33 -7.94
C CYS A 184 10.01 -14.49 -8.60
N LEU A 185 11.30 -14.28 -8.89
CA LEU A 185 12.16 -15.32 -9.47
C LEU A 185 12.45 -16.48 -8.52
N GLU A 186 12.64 -16.18 -7.24
CA GLU A 186 12.76 -17.20 -6.20
C GLU A 186 11.51 -18.07 -6.16
N MET A 187 10.32 -17.45 -6.07
CA MET A 187 9.05 -18.18 -6.06
C MET A 187 8.85 -18.97 -7.35
N TYR A 188 9.16 -18.40 -8.51
CA TYR A 188 9.11 -19.13 -9.79
C TYR A 188 9.95 -20.43 -9.74
N ARG A 189 11.14 -20.39 -9.14
CA ARG A 189 12.07 -21.53 -9.10
C ARG A 189 11.77 -22.56 -8.02
N THR A 190 11.22 -22.13 -6.88
CA THR A 190 11.16 -22.99 -5.68
C THR A 190 9.75 -23.28 -5.17
N GLU A 191 8.73 -22.52 -5.60
CA GLU A 191 7.37 -22.67 -5.07
C GLU A 191 6.70 -23.97 -5.57
N PRO A 192 6.32 -24.89 -4.67
CA PRO A 192 5.63 -26.12 -5.06
C PRO A 192 4.19 -25.89 -5.53
N ASP A 193 3.51 -24.85 -5.06
CA ASP A 193 2.13 -24.54 -5.47
C ASP A 193 2.10 -23.91 -6.88
N PRO A 194 1.49 -24.57 -7.88
CA PRO A 194 1.44 -24.05 -9.25
C PRO A 194 0.75 -22.70 -9.37
N GLU A 195 -0.29 -22.42 -8.57
CA GLU A 195 -1.01 -21.15 -8.63
C GLU A 195 -0.13 -20.00 -8.13
N ARG A 196 0.57 -20.21 -7.01
CA ARG A 196 1.52 -19.22 -6.48
C ARG A 196 2.70 -19.01 -7.42
N ARG A 197 3.21 -20.07 -8.06
CA ARG A 197 4.23 -19.99 -9.09
C ARG A 197 3.77 -19.12 -10.26
N ARG A 198 2.53 -19.31 -10.75
CA ARG A 198 1.93 -18.49 -11.82
C ARG A 198 1.78 -17.03 -11.43
N HIS A 199 1.25 -16.73 -10.23
CA HIS A 199 1.12 -15.36 -9.75
C HIS A 199 2.46 -14.64 -9.60
N ALA A 200 3.53 -15.36 -9.22
CA ALA A 200 4.86 -14.79 -9.15
C ALA A 200 5.37 -14.34 -10.53
N VAL A 201 5.17 -15.14 -11.58
CA VAL A 201 5.56 -14.79 -12.96
C VAL A 201 4.66 -13.68 -13.52
N GLU A 202 3.36 -13.70 -13.18
CA GLU A 202 2.44 -12.62 -13.53
C GLU A 202 2.91 -11.29 -12.95
N LEU A 203 3.32 -11.25 -11.67
CA LEU A 203 3.83 -10.04 -11.04
C LEU A 203 5.19 -9.65 -11.61
N LEU A 204 6.06 -10.63 -11.89
CA LEU A 204 7.36 -10.41 -12.51
C LEU A 204 7.23 -9.60 -13.80
N ARG A 205 6.21 -9.89 -14.62
CA ARG A 205 5.91 -9.15 -15.86
C ARG A 205 5.92 -7.64 -15.69
N VAL A 206 5.36 -7.12 -14.60
CA VAL A 206 5.24 -5.66 -14.40
C VAL A 206 6.41 -5.04 -13.64
N VAL A 207 7.27 -5.86 -13.02
CA VAL A 207 8.50 -5.42 -12.37
C VAL A 207 9.77 -5.70 -13.19
N ALA A 208 9.64 -6.41 -14.30
CA ALA A 208 10.73 -6.75 -15.20
C ALA A 208 11.45 -5.52 -15.77
N THR A 209 12.72 -5.74 -16.08
CA THR A 209 13.69 -4.78 -16.60
C THR A 209 14.31 -5.30 -17.90
N ALA A 210 15.10 -4.47 -18.59
CA ALA A 210 15.80 -4.88 -19.81
C ALA A 210 16.62 -6.17 -19.60
N ASP A 211 17.25 -6.30 -18.44
CA ASP A 211 18.10 -7.43 -18.05
C ASP A 211 17.32 -8.76 -17.94
N ASP A 212 15.98 -8.70 -17.93
CA ASP A 212 15.09 -9.86 -17.85
C ASP A 212 14.72 -10.46 -19.21
N LEU A 213 15.11 -9.84 -20.32
CA LEU A 213 14.77 -10.33 -21.66
C LEU A 213 15.12 -11.82 -21.85
N PRO A 214 16.29 -12.34 -21.41
CA PRO A 214 16.61 -13.76 -21.54
C PRO A 214 15.62 -14.71 -20.85
N LEU A 215 14.97 -14.27 -19.76
CA LEU A 215 14.01 -15.09 -19.02
C LEU A 215 12.74 -15.39 -19.83
N VAL A 216 12.43 -14.57 -20.85
CA VAL A 216 11.30 -14.82 -21.75
C VAL A 216 11.45 -16.20 -22.41
N GLY A 217 12.68 -16.57 -22.80
CA GLY A 217 12.95 -17.89 -23.36
C GLY A 217 12.68 -19.02 -22.36
N GLU A 218 13.07 -18.83 -21.10
CA GLU A 218 12.79 -19.79 -20.02
C GLU A 218 11.29 -19.97 -19.79
N PHE A 219 10.52 -18.88 -19.74
CA PHE A 219 9.07 -18.96 -19.52
C PHE A 219 8.31 -19.57 -20.68
N LEU A 220 8.70 -19.28 -21.93
CA LEU A 220 8.11 -19.91 -23.12
C LEU A 220 8.40 -21.42 -23.14
N ALA A 221 9.54 -21.86 -22.63
CA ALA A 221 9.88 -23.28 -22.54
C ALA A 221 9.26 -24.01 -21.33
N ASP A 222 8.62 -23.29 -20.39
CA ASP A 222 8.02 -23.89 -19.20
C ASP A 222 6.92 -24.89 -19.56
N ALA A 223 6.74 -25.95 -18.77
CA ALA A 223 5.70 -26.95 -19.02
C ALA A 223 4.28 -26.42 -18.74
N ASP A 224 4.14 -25.35 -17.96
CA ASP A 224 2.88 -24.74 -17.56
C ASP A 224 2.38 -23.72 -18.60
N PRO A 225 1.22 -23.97 -19.26
CA PRO A 225 0.69 -23.06 -20.28
C PRO A 225 0.42 -21.63 -19.78
N ALA A 226 0.12 -21.44 -18.49
CA ALA A 226 -0.09 -20.12 -17.92
C ALA A 226 1.23 -19.36 -17.77
N ILE A 227 2.33 -20.04 -17.43
CA ILE A 227 3.66 -19.43 -17.36
C ILE A 227 4.14 -19.03 -18.74
N GLN A 228 3.93 -19.87 -19.75
CA GLN A 228 4.23 -19.53 -21.15
C GLN A 228 3.49 -18.26 -21.60
N LEU A 229 2.21 -18.14 -21.23
CA LEU A 229 1.41 -16.95 -21.53
C LEU A 229 1.94 -15.70 -20.81
N TRP A 230 2.38 -15.83 -19.56
CA TRP A 230 3.03 -14.74 -18.85
C TRP A 230 4.40 -14.40 -19.44
N GLY A 231 5.14 -15.38 -19.95
CA GLY A 231 6.42 -15.19 -20.65
C GLY A 231 6.31 -14.25 -21.85
N ILE A 232 5.37 -14.51 -22.77
CA ILE A 232 5.10 -13.56 -23.87
C ILE A 232 4.56 -12.22 -23.36
N GLY A 233 3.88 -12.21 -22.21
CA GLY A 233 3.46 -10.99 -21.53
C GLY A 233 4.64 -10.16 -20.98
N VAL A 234 5.73 -10.80 -20.53
CA VAL A 234 6.97 -10.11 -20.13
C VAL A 234 7.58 -9.43 -21.34
N LEU A 235 7.70 -10.14 -22.47
CA LEU A 235 8.21 -9.59 -23.72
C LEU A 235 7.41 -8.37 -24.18
N ASP A 236 6.09 -8.51 -24.23
CA ASP A 236 5.14 -7.44 -24.56
C ASP A 236 5.36 -6.22 -23.65
N GLN A 237 5.48 -6.45 -22.33
CA GLN A 237 5.65 -5.36 -21.38
C GLN A 237 6.99 -4.62 -21.53
N LEU A 238 8.07 -5.32 -21.84
CA LEU A 238 9.40 -4.75 -22.08
C LEU A 238 9.41 -3.88 -23.34
N LEU A 239 8.85 -4.39 -24.44
CA LEU A 239 8.75 -3.67 -25.71
C LEU A 239 7.82 -2.46 -25.60
N TYR A 240 6.64 -2.62 -25.00
CA TYR A 240 5.67 -1.53 -24.81
C TYR A 240 6.24 -0.37 -23.99
N ARG A 241 7.07 -0.66 -22.98
CA ARG A 241 7.73 0.36 -22.14
C ARG A 241 9.03 0.90 -22.74
N GLY A 242 9.46 0.42 -23.91
CA GLY A 242 10.74 0.78 -24.53
C GLY A 242 11.94 0.38 -23.67
N LEU A 243 11.85 -0.74 -22.96
CA LEU A 243 12.93 -1.29 -22.12
C LEU A 243 13.79 -2.30 -22.87
N ALA A 244 13.32 -2.81 -23.99
CA ALA A 244 14.06 -3.69 -24.90
C ALA A 244 13.78 -3.24 -26.33
N ASP A 245 14.80 -3.34 -27.18
CA ASP A 245 14.68 -3.10 -28.61
C ASP A 245 14.10 -4.31 -29.33
N ALA A 246 13.40 -4.07 -30.45
CA ALA A 246 12.79 -5.13 -31.25
C ALA A 246 13.82 -6.14 -31.78
N ASP A 247 15.02 -5.65 -32.13
CA ASP A 247 16.12 -6.49 -32.62
C ASP A 247 16.61 -7.49 -31.57
N ASP A 248 16.77 -7.04 -30.32
CA ASP A 248 17.17 -7.89 -29.20
C ASP A 248 16.07 -8.89 -28.82
N ALA A 249 14.81 -8.49 -29.00
CA ALA A 249 13.62 -9.31 -28.74
C ALA A 249 13.33 -10.35 -29.84
N GLU A 250 13.89 -10.20 -31.03
CA GLU A 250 13.58 -11.03 -32.22
C GLU A 250 13.73 -12.54 -31.99
N PRO A 251 14.74 -13.07 -31.26
CA PRO A 251 14.81 -14.50 -30.95
C PRO A 251 13.57 -15.00 -30.19
N HIS A 252 13.04 -14.19 -29.28
CA HIS A 252 11.86 -14.52 -28.48
C HIS A 252 10.56 -14.35 -29.30
N LEU A 253 10.49 -13.35 -30.18
CA LEU A 253 9.37 -13.18 -31.11
C LEU A 253 9.23 -14.37 -32.04
N ARG A 254 10.33 -14.86 -32.62
CA ARG A 254 10.33 -16.07 -33.47
C ARG A 254 9.90 -17.32 -32.71
N ALA A 255 10.36 -17.47 -31.47
CA ALA A 255 9.94 -18.58 -30.61
C ALA A 255 8.42 -18.54 -30.34
N ALA A 256 7.85 -17.34 -30.17
CA ALA A 256 6.43 -17.15 -29.91
C ALA A 256 5.54 -17.37 -31.15
N GLU A 257 6.02 -17.06 -32.36
CA GLU A 257 5.25 -17.17 -33.62
C GLU A 257 4.70 -18.58 -33.87
N HIS A 258 5.55 -19.59 -33.70
CA HIS A 258 5.22 -21.00 -33.94
C HIS A 258 5.02 -21.79 -32.64
N HIS A 259 4.79 -21.10 -31.53
CA HIS A 259 4.73 -21.71 -30.21
C HIS A 259 3.59 -22.74 -30.10
N PRO A 260 3.75 -23.90 -29.43
CA PRO A 260 2.69 -24.90 -29.30
C PRO A 260 1.41 -24.37 -28.64
N ASN A 261 1.56 -23.47 -27.66
CA ASN A 261 0.46 -22.80 -26.97
C ASN A 261 -0.24 -21.77 -27.89
N PRO A 262 -1.53 -21.95 -28.22
CA PRO A 262 -2.25 -21.04 -29.12
C PRO A 262 -2.38 -19.62 -28.58
N GLN A 263 -2.48 -19.44 -27.25
CA GLN A 263 -2.62 -18.11 -26.65
C GLN A 263 -1.32 -17.30 -26.75
N VAL A 264 -0.16 -17.99 -26.75
CA VAL A 264 1.14 -17.35 -27.01
C VAL A 264 1.20 -16.84 -28.44
N ARG A 265 0.77 -17.64 -29.42
CA ARG A 265 0.73 -17.22 -30.83
C ARG A 265 -0.21 -16.04 -31.06
N GLU A 266 -1.39 -16.05 -30.43
CA GLU A 266 -2.34 -14.94 -30.49
C GLU A 266 -1.72 -13.63 -29.93
N LYS A 267 -1.06 -13.70 -28.77
CA LYS A 267 -0.34 -12.55 -28.21
C LYS A 267 0.81 -12.08 -29.09
N HIS A 268 1.55 -13.00 -29.71
CA HIS A 268 2.60 -12.65 -30.68
C HIS A 268 2.05 -11.83 -31.85
N THR A 269 0.89 -12.21 -32.41
CA THR A 269 0.25 -11.44 -33.49
C THR A 269 -0.03 -10.00 -33.06
N HIS A 270 -0.65 -9.80 -31.90
CA HIS A 270 -0.92 -8.46 -31.37
C HIS A 270 0.37 -7.65 -31.14
N LEU A 271 1.43 -8.31 -30.68
CA LEU A 271 2.72 -7.67 -30.44
C LEU A 271 3.38 -7.23 -31.75
N ARG A 272 3.30 -8.02 -32.82
CA ARG A 272 3.79 -7.64 -34.16
C ARG A 272 3.02 -6.46 -34.74
N ASP A 273 1.69 -6.45 -34.59
CA ASP A 273 0.85 -5.32 -35.03
C ASP A 273 1.24 -4.03 -34.29
N PHE A 274 1.51 -4.13 -32.99
CA PHE A 274 1.99 -3.00 -32.18
C PHE A 274 3.34 -2.49 -32.70
N LEU A 275 4.33 -3.35 -32.92
CA LEU A 275 5.66 -2.95 -33.41
C LEU A 275 5.60 -2.28 -34.79
N ALA A 276 4.85 -2.86 -35.74
CA ALA A 276 4.66 -2.27 -37.07
C ALA A 276 4.00 -0.87 -37.01
N SER A 277 3.11 -0.65 -36.03
CA SER A 277 2.48 0.65 -35.82
C SER A 277 3.42 1.71 -35.25
N GLN A 278 4.47 1.31 -34.52
CA GLN A 278 5.51 2.20 -33.99
C GLN A 278 6.48 2.62 -35.09
N GLU A 279 6.90 1.69 -35.94
CA GLU A 279 7.79 1.96 -37.09
C GLU A 279 7.18 2.96 -38.08
N CYS A 280 5.87 2.90 -38.31
CA CYS A 280 5.16 3.88 -39.15
C CYS A 280 5.10 5.31 -38.56
N ARG A 281 5.40 5.49 -37.27
CA ARG A 281 5.32 6.77 -36.54
C ARG A 281 6.69 7.44 -36.33
N GLY A 282 7.79 6.70 -36.50
CA GLY A 282 9.17 7.19 -36.41
C GLY A 282 9.67 7.73 -37.73
#